data_AF-A0A960D2H9-F1
#
_entry.id   AF-A0A960D2H9-F1
#
_cell.length_a   1.000
_cell.length_b   1.000
_cell.length_c   1.000
_cell.angle_alpha   90.00
_cell.angle_beta   90.00
_cell.angle_gamma   90.00
#
_symmetry.space_group_name_H-M   'P 1'
#
loop_
_entity.id
_entity.type
_entity.pdbx_description
1 polymer ?
#
loop_
_entity_poly.entity_id
_entity_poly.type
_entity_poly.pdbx_seq_one_letter_code
_entity_poly.pdbx_strand_id
1 'polypeptide(L)'
;MSSPPSLAQRLGRFLERVTRQSGRLAGTPAYGSLLLGRVSESGPRRRVRIQTLVTVFMLTVNVVGVAVAILLITVAFPVPSVFHDVPGWLTFVVAPAYGAAALAFGSWWITRRTVNDLRWAIDGRPPTRADQRNAFSTPWRVAMAQLLLWAVGTTLFTVLYGMYDTDFIPRLALGVGFCGVLVATSAYLFTEFAMRPVAAEALAAGPPPHRLAPGIMGRTMVVWMLGSGVPVIGIGLTAVFSLLLGNLTKTQLEVAIIITSIATLIFGFILMWILAWLTATPVRVVRAALKRVEDGDLSSDLVVFDGTELGELQRGFNSMV
;
A
#
# COMPACT_ATOMS: atom_id res chain seq x y z
N MET A 1 0.75 43.47 2.94
CA MET A 1 1.85 42.54 3.32
C MET A 1 1.28 41.14 3.35
N SER A 2 1.62 40.29 2.37
CA SER A 2 1.11 38.91 2.32
C SER A 2 1.90 38.03 3.29
N SER A 3 1.22 37.42 4.26
CA SER A 3 1.82 36.52 5.25
C SER A 3 2.64 35.41 4.58
N PRO A 4 3.77 35.00 5.17
CA PRO A 4 4.59 33.94 4.59
C PRO A 4 3.78 32.64 4.54
N PRO A 5 3.89 31.88 3.44
CA PRO A 5 3.13 30.65 3.27
C PRO A 5 3.55 29.62 4.32
N SER A 6 2.55 28.96 4.94
CA SER A 6 2.79 27.98 6.00
C SER A 6 3.60 26.77 5.48
N LEU A 7 4.27 26.06 6.38
CA LEU A 7 5.01 24.83 6.07
C LEU A 7 4.15 23.83 5.29
N ALA A 8 2.87 23.72 5.63
CA ALA A 8 1.89 22.92 4.92
C ALA A 8 1.66 23.37 3.46
N GLN A 9 1.66 24.68 3.18
CA GLN A 9 1.54 25.22 1.82
C GLN A 9 2.82 25.06 0.99
N ARG A 10 4.00 25.01 1.63
CA ARG A 10 5.28 24.75 0.95
C ARG A 10 5.42 23.26 0.61
N LEU A 11 5.09 22.37 1.55
CA LEU A 11 5.01 20.92 1.32
C LEU A 11 3.95 20.55 0.29
N GLY A 12 2.78 21.20 0.34
CA GLY A 12 1.73 21.05 -0.67
C GLY A 12 2.23 21.41 -2.08
N ARG A 13 2.95 22.53 -2.23
CA ARG A 13 3.54 22.94 -3.52
C ARG A 13 4.68 22.04 -3.99
N PHE A 14 5.46 21.47 -3.07
CA PHE A 14 6.49 20.49 -3.42
C PHE A 14 5.85 19.21 -3.96
N LEU A 15 4.79 18.72 -3.29
CA LEU A 15 4.01 17.59 -3.77
C LEU A 15 3.32 17.90 -5.11
N GLU A 16 2.71 19.07 -5.29
CA GLU A 16 2.14 19.51 -6.58
C GLU A 16 3.19 19.52 -7.71
N ARG A 17 4.45 19.84 -7.40
CA ARG A 17 5.57 19.79 -8.36
C ARG A 17 5.98 18.36 -8.69
N VAL A 18 6.05 17.48 -7.69
CA VAL A 18 6.42 16.07 -7.82
C VAL A 18 5.30 15.26 -8.50
N THR A 19 4.03 15.59 -8.25
CA THR A 19 2.86 14.91 -8.83
C THR A 19 2.32 15.60 -10.08
N ARG A 20 2.82 16.79 -10.45
CA ARG A 20 2.31 17.64 -11.56
C ARG A 20 0.78 17.78 -11.58
N GLN A 21 0.14 17.79 -10.42
CA GLN A 21 -1.30 18.10 -10.29
C GLN A 21 -1.45 19.61 -10.15
N SER A 22 -1.71 20.31 -11.26
CA SER A 22 -2.03 21.73 -11.25
C SER A 22 -3.50 21.94 -10.87
N GLY A 23 -3.74 22.58 -9.73
CA GLY A 23 -5.05 23.16 -9.37
C GLY A 23 -5.42 24.43 -10.16
N ARG A 24 -4.82 24.67 -11.32
CA ARG A 24 -5.15 25.82 -12.19
C ARG A 24 -6.05 25.37 -13.33
N LEU A 25 -7.25 25.95 -13.34
CA LEU A 25 -8.27 25.88 -14.37
C LEU A 25 -7.70 26.27 -15.75
N ALA A 26 -7.31 25.29 -16.55
CA ALA A 26 -7.28 25.32 -18.02
C ALA A 26 -6.90 23.92 -18.52
N GLY A 27 -7.89 23.09 -18.84
CA GLY A 27 -7.68 21.75 -19.41
C GLY A 27 -7.45 20.64 -18.37
N THR A 28 -8.38 20.48 -17.44
CA THR A 28 -8.35 19.47 -16.37
C THR A 28 -8.45 18.04 -16.93
N PRO A 29 -7.57 17.09 -16.53
CA PRO A 29 -7.85 15.65 -16.72
C PRO A 29 -9.09 15.29 -15.91
N ALA A 30 -10.09 14.68 -16.55
CA ALA A 30 -11.45 14.49 -16.03
C ALA A 30 -11.60 13.70 -14.71
N TYR A 31 -10.52 13.12 -14.13
CA TYR A 31 -10.57 12.47 -12.80
C TYR A 31 -9.53 12.99 -11.81
N GLY A 32 -8.92 14.16 -12.06
CA GLY A 32 -8.15 14.93 -11.07
C GLY A 32 -6.88 14.29 -10.50
N SER A 33 -6.63 12.99 -10.68
CA SER A 33 -5.38 12.29 -10.37
C SER A 33 -5.01 11.34 -11.49
N LEU A 34 -3.71 11.21 -11.76
CA LEU A 34 -3.19 10.27 -12.76
C LEU A 34 -3.61 8.83 -12.41
N LEU A 35 -3.89 8.52 -11.14
CA LEU A 35 -4.41 7.22 -10.66
C LEU A 35 -5.78 6.85 -11.24
N LEU A 36 -6.67 7.83 -11.45
CA LEU A 36 -8.08 7.59 -11.80
C LEU A 36 -8.41 7.79 -13.28
N GLY A 37 -7.55 8.47 -14.06
CA GLY A 37 -7.60 8.46 -15.54
C GLY A 37 -8.42 9.56 -16.19
N ARG A 38 -9.01 9.28 -17.35
CA ARG A 38 -10.04 10.13 -18.00
C ARG A 38 -11.31 9.32 -18.26
N VAL A 39 -12.50 9.95 -18.14
CA VAL A 39 -13.81 9.32 -18.42
C VAL A 39 -13.88 8.78 -19.86
N SER A 40 -13.12 9.41 -20.76
CA SER A 40 -13.00 9.05 -22.18
C SER A 40 -11.89 8.03 -22.50
N GLU A 41 -11.28 7.37 -21.51
CA GLU A 41 -10.26 6.36 -21.79
C GLU A 41 -10.85 5.05 -22.34
N SER A 42 -10.37 4.66 -23.51
CA SER A 42 -10.58 3.32 -24.07
C SER A 42 -10.17 2.23 -23.05
N GLY A 43 -10.98 1.17 -22.91
CA GLY A 43 -10.75 0.03 -21.99
C GLY A 43 -9.29 -0.49 -21.91
N PRO A 44 -8.55 -0.62 -23.02
CA PRO A 44 -7.14 -1.05 -23.00
C PRO A 44 -6.18 -0.09 -22.28
N ARG A 45 -6.42 1.22 -22.32
CA ARG A 45 -5.57 2.23 -21.64
C ARG A 45 -5.82 2.25 -20.13
N ARG A 46 -7.09 2.15 -19.71
CA ARG A 46 -7.48 1.97 -18.30
C ARG A 46 -6.81 0.71 -17.72
N ARG A 47 -6.77 -0.38 -18.48
CA ARG A 47 -6.09 -1.64 -18.13
C ARG A 47 -4.58 -1.46 -17.89
N VAL A 48 -3.86 -0.92 -18.87
CA VAL A 48 -2.40 -0.72 -18.75
C VAL A 48 -2.09 0.16 -17.54
N ARG A 49 -2.90 1.20 -17.29
CA ARG A 49 -2.68 2.06 -16.12
C ARG A 49 -2.85 1.32 -14.80
N ILE A 50 -4.00 0.66 -14.57
CA ILE A 50 -4.27 -0.04 -13.31
C ILE A 50 -3.19 -1.09 -13.06
N GLN A 51 -2.82 -1.85 -14.10
CA GLN A 51 -1.78 -2.86 -14.02
C GLN A 51 -0.42 -2.26 -13.69
N THR A 52 0.00 -1.18 -14.36
CA THR A 52 1.26 -0.49 -14.05
C THR A 52 1.25 0.02 -12.62
N LEU A 53 0.14 0.59 -12.16
CA LEU A 53 0.02 1.15 -10.82
C LEU A 53 0.14 0.08 -9.73
N VAL A 54 -0.58 -1.03 -9.91
CA VAL A 54 -0.52 -2.19 -9.00
C VAL A 54 0.88 -2.80 -8.99
N THR A 55 1.48 -2.98 -10.16
CA THR A 55 2.83 -3.55 -10.29
C THR A 55 3.88 -2.65 -9.64
N VAL A 56 3.86 -1.34 -9.92
CA VAL A 56 4.81 -0.37 -9.35
C VAL A 56 4.66 -0.31 -7.83
N PHE A 57 3.43 -0.27 -7.31
CA PHE A 57 3.21 -0.29 -5.87
C PHE A 57 3.74 -1.56 -5.22
N MET A 58 3.45 -2.73 -5.81
CA MET A 58 3.92 -4.02 -5.29
C MET A 58 5.43 -4.16 -5.32
N LEU A 59 6.09 -3.68 -6.37
CA LEU A 59 7.54 -3.61 -6.45
C LEU A 59 8.09 -2.67 -5.37
N THR A 60 7.47 -1.50 -5.21
CA THR A 60 7.90 -0.49 -4.22
C THR A 60 7.81 -1.05 -2.80
N VAL A 61 6.69 -1.67 -2.43
CA VAL A 61 6.50 -2.19 -1.08
C VAL A 61 7.43 -3.37 -0.79
N ASN A 62 7.70 -4.23 -1.78
CA ASN A 62 8.67 -5.31 -1.61
C ASN A 62 10.10 -4.78 -1.48
N VAL A 63 10.51 -3.82 -2.31
CA VAL A 63 11.84 -3.19 -2.22
C VAL A 63 12.01 -2.51 -0.85
N VAL A 64 11.00 -1.78 -0.38
CA VAL A 64 11.01 -1.18 0.96
C VAL A 64 11.09 -2.27 2.03
N GLY A 65 10.30 -3.34 1.93
CA GLY A 65 10.36 -4.48 2.85
C GLY A 65 11.74 -5.14 2.91
N VAL A 66 12.39 -5.34 1.76
CA VAL A 66 13.75 -5.87 1.67
C VAL A 66 14.76 -4.90 2.29
N ALA A 67 14.65 -3.60 2.02
CA ALA A 67 15.54 -2.60 2.59
C ALA A 67 15.40 -2.54 4.13
N VAL A 68 14.18 -2.63 4.66
CA VAL A 68 13.93 -2.69 6.10
C VAL A 68 14.45 -3.99 6.70
N ALA A 69 14.28 -5.13 6.02
CA ALA A 69 14.83 -6.41 6.48
C ALA A 69 16.37 -6.35 6.57
N ILE A 70 17.04 -5.82 5.53
CA ILE A 70 18.49 -5.61 5.53
C ILE A 70 18.87 -4.70 6.70
N LEU A 71 18.22 -3.55 6.86
CA LEU A 71 18.50 -2.61 7.95
C LEU A 71 18.39 -3.29 9.33
N LEU A 72 17.33 -4.06 9.57
CA LEU A 72 17.13 -4.77 10.84
C LEU A 72 18.22 -5.82 11.05
N ILE A 73 18.52 -6.64 10.04
CA ILE A 73 19.49 -7.73 10.14
C ILE A 73 20.91 -7.17 10.34
N THR A 74 21.29 -6.12 9.62
CA THR A 74 22.68 -5.61 9.65
C THR A 74 22.94 -4.62 10.77
N VAL A 75 21.93 -3.85 11.20
CA VAL A 75 22.12 -2.77 12.19
C VAL A 75 21.55 -3.16 13.56
N ALA A 76 20.36 -3.76 13.62
CA ALA A 76 19.78 -4.16 14.91
C ALA A 76 20.43 -5.44 15.46
N PHE A 77 20.82 -6.36 14.58
CA PHE A 77 21.38 -7.66 14.94
C PHE A 77 22.76 -7.91 14.31
N PRO A 78 23.77 -7.03 14.55
CA PRO A 78 25.02 -6.99 13.77
C PRO A 78 25.97 -8.19 13.99
N VAL A 79 25.76 -8.98 15.04
CA VAL A 79 26.60 -10.14 15.39
C VAL A 79 25.70 -11.34 15.68
N PRO A 80 25.85 -12.49 15.00
CA PRO A 80 26.81 -12.74 13.93
C PRO A 80 26.47 -11.95 12.64
N SER A 81 27.51 -11.53 11.92
CA SER A 81 27.43 -10.73 10.70
C SER A 81 27.12 -11.60 9.49
N VAL A 82 26.03 -11.27 8.80
CA VAL A 82 25.65 -11.89 7.52
C VAL A 82 26.69 -11.69 6.40
N PHE A 83 27.70 -10.84 6.58
CA PHE A 83 28.74 -10.58 5.58
C PHE A 83 30.06 -11.30 5.87
N HIS A 84 30.37 -11.58 7.14
CA HIS A 84 31.68 -12.07 7.55
C HIS A 84 31.64 -13.45 8.20
N ASP A 85 30.55 -13.79 8.90
CA ASP A 85 30.45 -15.05 9.67
C ASP A 85 29.80 -16.19 8.87
N VAL A 86 29.47 -15.93 7.61
CA VAL A 86 28.94 -16.94 6.67
C VAL A 86 29.63 -16.83 5.31
N PRO A 87 29.60 -17.90 4.49
CA PRO A 87 30.14 -17.82 3.13
C PRO A 87 29.48 -16.72 2.30
N GLY A 88 30.30 -15.86 1.69
CA GLY A 88 29.82 -14.68 0.95
C GLY A 88 28.86 -15.00 -0.21
N TRP A 89 28.92 -16.20 -0.79
CA TRP A 89 27.98 -16.60 -1.85
C TRP A 89 26.52 -16.64 -1.36
N LEU A 90 26.29 -16.87 -0.06
CA LEU A 90 24.95 -16.90 0.51
C LEU A 90 24.32 -15.50 0.50
N THR A 91 25.10 -14.49 0.88
CA THR A 91 24.65 -13.09 0.95
C THR A 91 24.70 -12.38 -0.40
N PHE A 92 25.70 -12.65 -1.24
CA PHE A 92 25.88 -11.95 -2.52
C PHE A 92 25.27 -12.66 -3.72
N VAL A 93 24.93 -13.95 -3.61
CA VAL A 93 24.30 -14.72 -4.70
C VAL A 93 22.92 -15.21 -4.29
N VAL A 94 22.81 -16.01 -3.22
CA VAL A 94 21.51 -16.65 -2.87
C VAL A 94 20.46 -15.62 -2.49
N ALA A 95 20.78 -14.69 -1.60
CA ALA A 95 19.80 -13.69 -1.15
C ALA A 95 19.30 -12.78 -2.29
N PRO A 96 20.17 -12.18 -3.13
CA PRO A 96 19.73 -11.42 -4.30
C PRO A 96 19.00 -12.27 -5.34
N ALA A 97 19.47 -13.50 -5.61
CA ALA A 97 18.83 -14.39 -6.58
C ALA A 97 17.42 -14.77 -6.15
N TYR A 98 17.23 -15.11 -4.86
CA TYR A 98 15.91 -15.37 -4.30
C TYR A 98 15.02 -14.12 -4.38
N GLY A 99 15.52 -12.96 -3.96
CA GLY A 99 14.78 -11.71 -4.02
C GLY A 99 14.32 -11.37 -5.45
N ALA A 100 15.22 -11.48 -6.42
CA ALA A 100 14.90 -11.27 -7.83
C ALA A 100 13.90 -12.30 -8.36
N ALA A 101 14.06 -13.58 -8.03
CA ALA A 101 13.14 -14.65 -8.43
C ALA A 101 11.74 -14.45 -7.82
N ALA A 102 11.66 -14.11 -6.53
CA ALA A 102 10.41 -13.85 -5.84
C ALA A 102 9.69 -12.61 -6.41
N LEU A 103 10.42 -11.52 -6.70
CA LEU A 103 9.88 -10.32 -7.34
C LEU A 103 9.39 -10.62 -8.76
N ALA A 104 10.16 -11.36 -9.55
CA ALA A 104 9.80 -11.72 -10.92
C ALA A 104 8.57 -12.65 -10.94
N PHE A 105 8.58 -13.70 -10.13
CA PHE A 105 7.48 -14.64 -10.00
C PHE A 105 6.22 -13.95 -9.46
N GLY A 106 6.33 -13.15 -8.40
CA GLY A 106 5.23 -12.39 -7.83
C GLY A 106 4.62 -11.42 -8.84
N SER A 107 5.45 -10.65 -9.56
CA SER A 107 5.00 -9.72 -10.60
C SER A 107 4.31 -10.44 -11.76
N TRP A 108 4.87 -11.55 -12.22
CA TRP A 108 4.29 -12.39 -13.28
C TRP A 108 2.96 -13.00 -12.85
N TRP A 109 2.89 -13.58 -11.65
CA TRP A 109 1.70 -14.20 -11.09
C TRP A 109 0.57 -13.20 -10.96
N ILE A 110 0.85 -12.05 -10.32
CA ILE A 110 -0.13 -10.97 -10.15
C ILE A 110 -0.59 -10.47 -11.52
N THR A 111 0.34 -10.20 -12.44
CA THR A 111 -0.01 -9.77 -13.80
C THR A 111 -0.94 -10.76 -14.50
N ARG A 112 -0.58 -12.03 -14.54
CA ARG A 112 -1.36 -13.07 -15.23
C ARG A 112 -2.73 -13.27 -14.58
N ARG A 113 -2.78 -13.23 -13.25
CA ARG A 113 -4.00 -13.42 -12.48
C ARG A 113 -4.95 -12.23 -12.60
N THR A 114 -4.46 -11.02 -12.35
CA THR A 114 -5.21 -9.76 -12.50
C THR A 114 -5.78 -9.65 -13.92
N VAL A 115 -4.99 -9.96 -14.96
CA VAL A 115 -5.49 -9.97 -16.34
C VAL A 115 -6.61 -10.99 -16.55
N ASN A 116 -6.49 -12.20 -16.01
CA ASN A 116 -7.51 -13.24 -16.18
C ASN A 116 -8.79 -12.94 -15.39
N ASP A 117 -8.66 -12.48 -14.15
CA ASP A 117 -9.78 -12.24 -13.23
C ASP A 117 -10.55 -10.94 -13.59
N LEU A 118 -9.94 -10.01 -14.35
CA LEU A 118 -10.55 -8.76 -14.82
C LEU A 118 -10.99 -8.77 -16.28
N ARG A 119 -10.80 -9.88 -17.00
CA ARG A 119 -11.13 -9.98 -18.44
C ARG A 119 -12.58 -9.61 -18.75
N TRP A 120 -13.52 -10.00 -17.89
CA TRP A 120 -14.94 -9.65 -18.06
C TRP A 120 -15.17 -8.13 -17.97
N ALA A 121 -14.53 -7.44 -17.02
CA ALA A 121 -14.62 -5.99 -16.85
C ALA A 121 -13.91 -5.24 -17.99
N ILE A 122 -12.80 -5.79 -18.48
CA ILE A 122 -12.04 -5.25 -19.62
C ILE A 122 -12.84 -5.37 -20.92
N ASP A 123 -13.52 -6.49 -21.13
CA ASP A 123 -14.31 -6.78 -22.34
C ASP A 123 -15.74 -6.22 -22.26
N GLY A 124 -16.10 -5.50 -21.18
CA GLY A 124 -17.43 -4.93 -20.98
C GLY A 124 -18.54 -5.99 -20.85
N ARG A 125 -18.18 -7.22 -20.46
CA ARG A 125 -19.13 -8.32 -20.30
C ARG A 125 -19.85 -8.24 -18.95
N PRO A 126 -21.15 -8.58 -18.89
CA PRO A 126 -21.88 -8.57 -17.63
C PRO A 126 -21.25 -9.56 -16.62
N PRO A 127 -21.06 -9.15 -15.35
CA PRO A 127 -20.38 -9.97 -14.35
C PRO A 127 -21.19 -11.22 -14.00
N THR A 128 -20.50 -12.36 -13.88
CA THR A 128 -21.09 -13.58 -13.32
C THR A 128 -20.89 -13.66 -11.79
N ARG A 129 -21.63 -14.54 -11.10
CA ARG A 129 -21.40 -14.79 -9.65
C ARG A 129 -19.99 -15.32 -9.35
N ALA A 130 -19.37 -16.02 -10.30
CA ALA A 130 -17.98 -16.48 -10.18
C ALA A 130 -17.00 -15.30 -10.25
N ASP A 131 -17.24 -14.36 -11.16
CA ASP A 131 -16.46 -13.13 -11.30
C ASP A 131 -16.58 -12.24 -10.07
N GLN A 132 -17.79 -12.14 -9.50
CA GLN A 132 -18.04 -11.45 -8.24
C GLN A 132 -17.19 -12.06 -7.10
N ARG A 133 -17.25 -13.38 -6.88
CA ARG A 133 -16.43 -14.06 -5.85
C ARG A 133 -14.93 -13.90 -6.10
N ASN A 134 -14.48 -13.96 -7.35
CA ASN A 134 -13.07 -13.75 -7.70
C ASN A 134 -12.62 -12.32 -7.39
N ALA A 135 -13.42 -11.30 -7.73
CA ALA A 135 -13.12 -9.91 -7.43
C ALA A 135 -12.96 -9.66 -5.92
N PHE A 136 -13.88 -10.20 -5.09
CA PHE A 136 -13.80 -10.06 -3.63
C PHE A 136 -12.69 -10.89 -2.98
N SER A 137 -12.28 -12.02 -3.56
CA SER A 137 -11.21 -12.87 -3.03
C SER A 137 -9.80 -12.47 -3.51
N THR A 138 -9.70 -11.59 -4.51
CA THR A 138 -8.41 -11.17 -5.08
C THR A 138 -7.46 -10.54 -4.05
N PRO A 139 -7.91 -9.61 -3.17
CA PRO A 139 -7.02 -9.01 -2.16
C PRO A 139 -6.41 -10.04 -1.22
N TRP A 140 -7.23 -10.99 -0.74
CA TRP A 140 -6.78 -12.08 0.12
C TRP A 140 -5.78 -13.00 -0.58
N ARG A 141 -6.05 -13.37 -1.84
CA ARG A 141 -5.14 -14.21 -2.63
C ARG A 141 -3.78 -13.54 -2.86
N VAL A 142 -3.78 -12.24 -3.17
CA VAL A 142 -2.54 -11.47 -3.34
C VAL A 142 -1.75 -11.42 -2.03
N ALA A 143 -2.42 -11.13 -0.92
CA ALA A 143 -1.80 -11.12 0.40
C ALA A 143 -1.18 -12.47 0.77
N MET A 144 -1.93 -13.57 0.55
CA MET A 144 -1.43 -14.92 0.77
C MET A 144 -0.25 -15.27 -0.14
N ALA A 145 -0.27 -14.87 -1.41
CA ALA A 145 0.86 -15.08 -2.30
C ALA A 145 2.12 -14.35 -1.81
N GLN A 146 1.98 -13.09 -1.37
CA GLN A 146 3.08 -12.33 -0.77
C GLN A 146 3.56 -12.98 0.53
N LEU A 147 2.64 -13.37 1.41
CA LEU A 147 2.98 -14.01 2.68
C LEU A 147 3.71 -15.33 2.45
N LEU A 148 3.29 -16.14 1.48
CA LEU A 148 3.95 -17.40 1.12
C LEU A 148 5.36 -17.17 0.57
N LEU A 149 5.54 -16.22 -0.36
CA LEU A 149 6.87 -15.89 -0.88
C LEU A 149 7.79 -15.37 0.24
N TRP A 150 7.28 -14.56 1.15
CA TRP A 150 8.08 -14.11 2.29
C TRP A 150 8.34 -15.22 3.31
N ALA A 151 7.38 -16.10 3.55
CA ALA A 151 7.54 -17.26 4.43
C ALA A 151 8.60 -18.22 3.89
N VAL A 152 8.56 -18.54 2.58
CA VAL A 152 9.59 -19.35 1.92
C VAL A 152 10.97 -18.70 2.05
N GLY A 153 11.07 -17.38 1.83
CA GLY A 153 12.34 -16.66 1.98
C GLY A 153 12.84 -16.66 3.42
N THR A 154 11.93 -16.44 4.37
CA THR A 154 12.21 -16.48 5.80
C THR A 154 12.74 -17.85 6.20
N THR A 155 12.03 -18.93 5.85
CA THR A 155 12.46 -20.30 6.14
C THR A 155 13.78 -20.63 5.46
N LEU A 156 13.93 -20.30 4.18
CA LEU A 156 15.16 -20.55 3.40
C LEU A 156 16.37 -19.89 4.06
N PHE A 157 16.30 -18.60 4.35
CA PHE A 157 17.41 -17.88 4.96
C PHE A 157 17.65 -18.31 6.41
N THR A 158 16.58 -18.51 7.19
CA THR A 158 16.69 -19.00 8.58
C THR A 158 17.43 -20.33 8.65
N VAL A 159 17.10 -21.27 7.75
CA VAL A 159 17.77 -22.58 7.70
C VAL A 159 19.20 -22.44 7.19
N LEU A 160 19.41 -21.78 6.05
CA LEU A 160 20.73 -21.68 5.43
C LEU A 160 21.75 -20.97 6.31
N TYR A 161 21.40 -19.85 6.92
CA TYR A 161 22.30 -19.15 7.86
C TYR A 161 22.36 -19.88 9.21
N GLY A 162 21.25 -20.45 9.67
CA GLY A 162 21.17 -21.22 10.92
C GLY A 162 22.04 -22.48 10.93
N MET A 163 22.36 -23.04 9.77
CA MET A 163 23.31 -24.16 9.63
C MET A 163 24.76 -23.77 9.93
N TYR A 164 25.12 -22.49 9.84
CA TYR A 164 26.46 -22.00 10.17
C TYR A 164 26.52 -21.48 11.60
N ASP A 165 25.50 -20.72 12.01
CA ASP A 165 25.36 -20.24 13.39
C ASP A 165 23.88 -20.20 13.79
N THR A 166 23.55 -20.91 14.85
CA THR A 166 22.18 -21.02 15.37
C THR A 166 21.62 -19.68 15.84
N ASP A 167 22.46 -18.71 16.16
CA ASP A 167 22.02 -17.36 16.55
C ASP A 167 21.33 -16.62 15.40
N PHE A 168 21.57 -17.01 14.14
CA PHE A 168 20.84 -16.45 12.99
C PHE A 168 19.38 -16.85 12.94
N ILE A 169 19.01 -18.02 13.51
CA ILE A 169 17.65 -18.57 13.42
C ILE A 169 16.59 -17.57 13.93
N PRO A 170 16.62 -17.14 15.21
CA PRO A 170 15.66 -16.18 15.74
C PRO A 170 15.71 -14.83 15.02
N ARG A 171 16.92 -14.38 14.62
CA ARG A 171 17.14 -13.05 14.03
C ARG A 171 16.52 -12.95 12.64
N LEU A 172 16.77 -13.93 11.78
CA LEU A 172 16.23 -13.97 10.42
C LEU A 172 14.76 -14.34 10.41
N ALA A 173 14.33 -15.27 11.27
CA ALA A 173 12.92 -15.61 11.40
C ALA A 173 12.08 -14.38 11.77
N LEU A 174 12.57 -13.55 12.69
CA LEU A 174 11.89 -12.32 13.10
C LEU A 174 12.07 -11.19 12.10
N GLY A 175 13.30 -10.86 11.72
CA GLY A 175 13.59 -9.73 10.83
C GLY A 175 12.94 -9.88 9.46
N VAL A 176 13.14 -11.03 8.81
CA VAL A 176 12.57 -11.31 7.48
C VAL A 176 11.07 -11.61 7.60
N GLY A 177 10.66 -12.44 8.57
CA GLY A 177 9.26 -12.81 8.75
C GLY A 177 8.36 -11.61 9.06
N PHE A 178 8.81 -10.70 9.92
CA PHE A 178 8.08 -9.48 10.24
C PHE A 178 7.91 -8.57 9.02
N CYS A 179 8.99 -8.37 8.24
CA CYS A 179 8.91 -7.63 6.98
C CYS A 179 7.94 -8.30 6.00
N GLY A 180 7.89 -9.63 5.98
CA GLY A 180 6.93 -10.39 5.18
C GLY A 180 5.47 -10.13 5.54
N VAL A 181 5.15 -10.12 6.85
CA VAL A 181 3.80 -9.78 7.33
C VAL A 181 3.44 -8.35 6.96
N LEU A 182 4.36 -7.40 7.11
CA LEU A 182 4.18 -6.01 6.69
C LEU A 182 3.87 -5.90 5.19
N VAL A 183 4.68 -6.54 4.35
CA VAL A 183 4.51 -6.52 2.89
C VAL A 183 3.19 -7.18 2.48
N ALA A 184 2.86 -8.34 3.04
CA ALA A 184 1.62 -9.04 2.76
C ALA A 184 0.38 -8.23 3.17
N THR A 185 0.42 -7.60 4.36
CA THR A 185 -0.65 -6.72 4.84
C THR A 185 -0.80 -5.50 3.95
N SER A 186 0.31 -4.87 3.55
CA SER A 186 0.29 -3.75 2.60
C SER A 186 -0.33 -4.12 1.26
N ALA A 187 0.06 -5.30 0.74
CA ALA A 187 -0.45 -5.82 -0.52
C ALA A 187 -1.96 -6.14 -0.43
N TYR A 188 -2.42 -6.71 0.69
CA TYR A 188 -3.84 -6.92 0.96
C TYR A 188 -4.61 -5.60 0.85
N LEU A 189 -4.24 -4.62 1.67
CA LEU A 189 -4.97 -3.37 1.84
C LEU A 189 -4.96 -2.54 0.55
N PHE A 190 -3.83 -2.51 -0.15
CA PHE A 190 -3.74 -1.81 -1.44
C PHE A 190 -4.54 -2.51 -2.53
N THR A 191 -4.49 -3.84 -2.62
CA THR A 191 -5.26 -4.59 -3.62
C THR A 191 -6.75 -4.46 -3.33
N GLU A 192 -7.15 -4.50 -2.06
CA GLU A 192 -8.52 -4.24 -1.64
C GLU A 192 -8.95 -2.84 -2.10
N PHE A 193 -8.13 -1.82 -1.88
CA PHE A 193 -8.39 -0.47 -2.35
C PHE A 193 -8.50 -0.37 -3.88
N ALA A 194 -7.54 -0.94 -4.62
CA ALA A 194 -7.47 -0.87 -6.07
C ALA A 194 -8.62 -1.63 -6.76
N MET A 195 -9.10 -2.72 -6.16
CA MET A 195 -10.17 -3.55 -6.70
C MET A 195 -11.58 -2.99 -6.41
N ARG A 196 -11.72 -1.92 -5.61
CA ARG A 196 -13.04 -1.34 -5.27
C ARG A 196 -13.90 -0.93 -6.47
N PRO A 197 -13.39 -0.25 -7.52
CA PRO A 197 -14.20 0.11 -8.68
C PRO A 197 -14.76 -1.12 -9.40
N VAL A 198 -13.93 -2.16 -9.52
CA VAL A 198 -14.31 -3.44 -10.15
C VAL A 198 -15.31 -4.19 -9.28
N ALA A 199 -15.10 -4.19 -7.96
CA ALA A 199 -16.04 -4.79 -7.02
C ALA A 199 -17.40 -4.08 -7.05
N ALA A 200 -17.45 -2.77 -7.31
CA ALA A 200 -18.69 -2.01 -7.50
C ALA A 200 -19.40 -2.40 -8.81
N GLU A 201 -18.67 -2.53 -9.93
CA GLU A 201 -19.22 -3.06 -11.18
C GLU A 201 -19.76 -4.50 -11.00
N ALA A 202 -19.08 -5.33 -10.21
CA ALA A 202 -19.51 -6.70 -9.89
C ALA A 202 -20.75 -6.80 -9.00
N LEU A 203 -21.17 -5.71 -8.31
CA LEU A 203 -22.43 -5.68 -7.55
C LEU A 203 -23.66 -5.68 -8.45
N ALA A 204 -23.51 -5.38 -9.75
CA ALA A 204 -24.59 -5.57 -10.71
C ALA A 204 -25.05 -7.04 -10.80
N ALA A 205 -24.23 -8.00 -10.35
CA ALA A 205 -24.56 -9.43 -10.34
C ALA A 205 -25.30 -9.91 -9.06
N GLY A 206 -25.47 -9.06 -8.04
CA GLY A 206 -26.24 -9.38 -6.83
C GLY A 206 -25.71 -8.75 -5.53
N PRO A 207 -26.44 -8.92 -4.40
CA PRO A 207 -26.12 -8.29 -3.11
C PRO A 207 -24.74 -8.68 -2.56
N PRO A 208 -24.02 -7.78 -1.87
CA PRO A 208 -22.69 -8.04 -1.35
C PRO A 208 -22.68 -9.03 -0.17
N PRO A 209 -21.60 -9.82 0.02
CA PRO A 209 -21.23 -10.32 1.33
C PRO A 209 -20.74 -9.14 2.21
N HIS A 210 -21.12 -9.16 3.49
CA HIS A 210 -20.86 -8.12 4.50
C HIS A 210 -19.46 -7.48 4.42
N ARG A 211 -19.39 -6.14 4.47
CA ARG A 211 -18.14 -5.36 4.46
C ARG A 211 -17.84 -4.83 5.87
N LEU A 212 -16.56 -4.90 6.29
CA LEU A 212 -16.13 -4.45 7.62
C LEU A 212 -15.93 -2.93 7.73
N ALA A 213 -15.56 -2.23 6.65
CA ALA A 213 -15.49 -0.75 6.64
C ALA A 213 -15.49 -0.17 5.21
N PRO A 214 -16.63 0.29 4.69
CA PRO A 214 -16.66 1.08 3.45
C PRO A 214 -15.92 2.42 3.64
N GLY A 215 -15.41 2.98 2.54
CA GLY A 215 -15.16 4.41 2.49
C GLY A 215 -13.84 4.98 2.99
N ILE A 216 -13.96 6.22 3.49
CA ILE A 216 -12.91 6.99 4.17
C ILE A 216 -12.47 6.29 5.45
N MET A 217 -13.40 5.73 6.22
CA MET A 217 -13.08 5.01 7.47
C MET A 217 -12.16 3.82 7.19
N GLY A 218 -12.47 3.02 6.16
CA GLY A 218 -11.60 1.93 5.73
C GLY A 218 -10.21 2.42 5.29
N ARG A 219 -10.12 3.53 4.54
CA ARG A 219 -8.82 4.13 4.16
C ARG A 219 -8.01 4.58 5.37
N THR A 220 -8.67 5.18 6.35
CA THR A 220 -8.02 5.61 7.60
C THR A 220 -7.52 4.42 8.40
N MET A 221 -8.31 3.35 8.52
CA MET A 221 -7.89 2.13 9.22
C MET A 221 -6.75 1.41 8.50
N VAL A 222 -6.74 1.39 7.17
CA VAL A 222 -5.61 0.87 6.35
C VAL A 222 -4.31 1.62 6.65
N VAL A 223 -4.36 2.94 6.58
CA VAL A 223 -3.19 3.80 6.81
C VAL A 223 -2.71 3.71 8.25
N TRP A 224 -3.64 3.62 9.21
CA TRP A 224 -3.29 3.41 10.61
C TRP A 224 -2.66 2.03 10.85
N MET A 225 -3.24 0.96 10.30
CA MET A 225 -2.68 -0.40 10.43
C MET A 225 -1.27 -0.45 9.84
N LEU A 226 -1.07 0.12 8.65
CA LEU A 226 0.23 0.09 7.98
C LEU A 226 1.27 1.01 8.64
N GLY A 227 0.84 2.22 9.03
CA GLY A 227 1.72 3.24 9.61
C GLY A 227 2.01 3.05 11.09
N SER A 228 1.19 2.32 11.83
CA SER A 228 1.30 2.20 13.29
C SER A 228 0.95 0.81 13.81
N GLY A 229 -0.18 0.22 13.40
CA GLY A 229 -0.65 -1.07 13.94
C GLY A 229 0.37 -2.21 13.79
N VAL A 230 0.79 -2.50 12.55
CA VAL A 230 1.75 -3.58 12.28
C VAL A 230 3.13 -3.30 12.88
N PRO A 231 3.70 -2.09 12.79
CA PRO A 231 4.95 -1.78 13.50
C PRO A 231 4.89 -1.98 15.01
N VAL A 232 3.80 -1.59 15.68
CA VAL A 232 3.61 -1.81 17.12
C VAL A 232 3.53 -3.31 17.44
N ILE A 233 2.81 -4.09 16.62
CA ILE A 233 2.79 -5.55 16.75
C ILE A 233 4.19 -6.14 16.60
N GLY A 234 4.99 -5.63 15.65
CA GLY A 234 6.39 -6.05 15.46
C GLY A 234 7.29 -5.80 16.65
N ILE A 235 7.18 -4.61 17.26
CA ILE A 235 7.91 -4.27 18.49
C ILE A 235 7.48 -5.22 19.62
N GLY A 236 6.18 -5.45 19.79
CA GLY A 236 5.64 -6.36 20.80
C GLY A 236 6.12 -7.80 20.62
N LEU A 237 6.07 -8.33 19.39
CA LEU A 237 6.58 -9.66 19.08
C LEU A 237 8.08 -9.76 19.38
N THR A 238 8.88 -8.78 18.96
CA THR A 238 10.33 -8.75 19.23
C THR A 238 10.61 -8.78 20.73
N ALA A 239 9.85 -8.02 21.53
CA ALA A 239 9.97 -8.04 22.98
C ALA A 239 9.59 -9.39 23.59
N VAL A 240 8.47 -10.00 23.17
CA VAL A 240 8.04 -11.33 23.62
C VAL A 240 9.09 -12.38 23.31
N PHE A 241 9.64 -12.39 22.10
CA PHE A 241 10.69 -13.34 21.72
C PHE A 241 11.98 -13.12 22.50
N SER A 242 12.37 -11.87 22.74
CA SER A 242 13.52 -11.56 23.60
C SER A 242 13.34 -12.13 25.02
N LEU A 243 12.13 -12.09 25.56
CA LEU A 243 11.81 -12.65 26.88
C LEU A 243 11.79 -14.18 26.88
N LEU A 244 11.27 -14.80 25.82
CA LEU A 244 11.10 -16.26 25.75
C LEU A 244 12.39 -17.01 25.38
N LEU A 245 13.17 -16.49 24.44
CA LEU A 245 14.37 -17.19 23.95
C LEU A 245 15.65 -16.78 24.67
N GLY A 246 15.69 -15.61 25.32
CA GLY A 246 16.86 -15.12 26.07
C GLY A 246 18.14 -14.92 25.23
N ASN A 247 18.04 -14.98 23.90
CA ASN A 247 19.17 -14.96 22.96
C ASN A 247 19.48 -13.58 22.36
N LEU A 248 18.71 -12.56 22.75
CA LEU A 248 18.95 -11.18 22.35
C LEU A 248 19.60 -10.42 23.51
N THR A 249 20.71 -9.74 23.22
CA THR A 249 21.31 -8.85 24.19
C THR A 249 20.40 -7.62 24.41
N LYS A 250 20.45 -7.03 25.61
CA LYS A 250 19.68 -5.82 25.93
C LYS A 250 19.90 -4.71 24.89
N THR A 251 21.15 -4.51 24.46
CA THR A 251 21.51 -3.51 23.46
C THR A 251 20.92 -3.82 22.08
N GLN A 252 20.89 -5.08 21.63
CA GLN A 252 20.29 -5.46 20.36
C GLN A 252 18.78 -5.18 20.35
N LEU A 253 18.09 -5.51 21.45
CA LEU A 253 16.68 -5.19 21.61
C LEU A 253 16.43 -3.67 21.60
N GLU A 254 17.22 -2.90 22.35
CA GLU A 254 17.11 -1.44 22.40
C GLU A 254 17.30 -0.80 21.01
N VAL A 255 18.32 -1.23 20.26
CA VAL A 255 18.58 -0.74 18.90
C VAL A 255 17.45 -1.14 17.95
N ALA A 256 16.95 -2.38 18.01
CA ALA A 256 15.81 -2.84 17.21
C ALA A 256 14.56 -1.99 17.45
N ILE A 257 14.26 -1.69 18.73
CA ILE A 257 13.12 -0.86 19.12
C ILE A 257 13.30 0.56 18.60
N ILE A 258 14.48 1.17 18.75
CA ILE A 258 14.75 2.53 18.27
C ILE A 258 14.59 2.62 16.75
N ILE A 259 15.20 1.71 15.99
CA ILE A 259 15.11 1.69 14.52
C ILE A 259 13.66 1.52 14.09
N THR A 260 12.95 0.54 14.66
CA THR A 260 11.56 0.27 14.31
C THR A 260 10.67 1.45 14.66
N SER A 261 10.88 2.10 15.82
CA SER A 261 10.11 3.26 16.27
C SER A 261 10.32 4.47 15.35
N ILE A 262 11.57 4.78 14.98
CA ILE A 262 11.88 5.89 14.07
C ILE A 262 11.29 5.62 12.69
N ALA A 263 11.46 4.40 12.16
CA ALA A 263 10.88 4.01 10.88
C ALA A 263 9.34 4.16 10.92
N THR A 264 8.69 3.66 11.98
CA THR A 264 7.25 3.80 12.20
C THR A 264 6.80 5.25 12.19
N LEU A 265 7.51 6.13 12.91
CA LEU A 265 7.19 7.55 12.95
C LEU A 265 7.30 8.21 11.58
N ILE A 266 8.39 7.96 10.85
CA ILE A 266 8.61 8.56 9.53
C ILE A 266 7.59 8.06 8.51
N PHE A 267 7.47 6.73 8.35
CA PHE A 267 6.55 6.14 7.37
C PHE A 267 5.09 6.39 7.74
N GLY A 268 4.73 6.24 9.02
CA GLY A 268 3.39 6.52 9.52
C GLY A 268 3.00 7.99 9.32
N PHE A 269 3.91 8.93 9.59
CA PHE A 269 3.67 10.35 9.32
C PHE A 269 3.45 10.62 7.83
N ILE A 270 4.29 10.08 6.95
CA ILE A 270 4.17 10.28 5.50
C ILE A 270 2.84 9.71 5.00
N LEU A 271 2.47 8.49 5.40
CA LEU A 271 1.21 7.85 5.00
C LEU A 271 -0.01 8.64 5.52
N MET A 272 0.03 9.08 6.77
CA MET A 272 -1.05 9.87 7.37
C MET A 272 -1.18 11.24 6.71
N TRP A 273 -0.05 11.88 6.38
CA TRP A 273 -0.03 13.15 5.67
C TRP A 273 -0.66 13.02 4.27
N ILE A 274 -0.30 11.98 3.53
CA ILE A 274 -0.88 11.69 2.21
C ILE A 274 -2.39 11.44 2.34
N LEU A 275 -2.82 10.63 3.31
CA LEU A 275 -4.24 10.37 3.54
C LEU A 275 -5.02 11.65 3.88
N ALA A 276 -4.47 12.47 4.78
CA ALA A 276 -5.08 13.74 5.17
C ALA A 276 -5.22 14.67 3.96
N TRP A 277 -4.21 14.73 3.10
CA TRP A 277 -4.25 15.52 1.88
C TRP A 277 -5.27 14.99 0.86
N LEU A 278 -5.32 13.68 0.64
CA LEU A 278 -6.27 13.02 -0.25
C LEU A 278 -7.73 13.19 0.22
N THR A 279 -7.95 13.29 1.53
CA THR A 279 -9.29 13.49 2.12
C THR A 279 -9.67 14.97 2.15
N ALA A 280 -8.75 15.86 2.51
CA ALA A 280 -9.03 17.28 2.64
C ALA A 280 -9.25 17.99 1.29
N THR A 281 -8.60 17.52 0.22
CA THR A 281 -8.67 18.17 -1.09
C THR A 281 -10.10 18.14 -1.68
N PRO A 282 -10.79 16.98 -1.78
CA PRO A 282 -12.18 16.92 -2.23
C PRO A 282 -13.13 17.73 -1.34
N VAL A 283 -12.95 17.71 -0.02
CA VAL A 283 -13.76 18.49 0.94
C VAL A 283 -13.66 19.99 0.64
N ARG A 284 -12.46 20.51 0.36
CA ARG A 284 -12.27 21.92 0.01
C ARG A 284 -12.98 22.29 -1.29
N VAL A 285 -12.98 21.39 -2.28
CA VAL A 285 -13.67 21.60 -3.55
C VAL A 285 -15.19 21.66 -3.36
N VAL A 286 -15.77 20.72 -2.60
CA VAL A 286 -17.20 20.73 -2.27
C VAL A 286 -17.57 22.00 -1.50
N ARG A 287 -16.77 22.39 -0.51
CA ARG A 287 -16.99 23.64 0.26
C ARG A 287 -16.98 24.88 -0.64
N ALA A 288 -16.09 24.94 -1.63
CA ALA A 288 -16.03 26.04 -2.57
C ALA A 288 -17.21 26.05 -3.56
N ALA A 289 -17.73 24.89 -3.94
CA ALA A 289 -18.95 24.78 -4.74
C ALA A 289 -20.21 25.19 -3.96
N LEU A 290 -20.36 24.72 -2.72
CA LEU A 290 -21.47 25.15 -1.85
C LEU A 290 -21.50 26.68 -1.69
N LYS A 291 -20.34 27.31 -1.52
CA LYS A 291 -20.26 28.77 -1.44
C LYS A 291 -20.71 29.48 -2.73
N ARG A 292 -20.38 28.94 -3.91
CA ARG A 292 -20.84 29.51 -5.19
C ARG A 292 -22.36 29.43 -5.35
N VAL A 293 -22.96 28.32 -4.90
CA VAL A 293 -24.42 28.16 -4.89
C VAL A 293 -25.08 29.11 -3.90
N GLU A 294 -24.50 29.30 -2.72
CA GLU A 294 -24.95 30.32 -1.74
C GLU A 294 -24.92 31.73 -2.34
N ASP A 295 -23.91 32.04 -3.16
CA ASP A 295 -23.76 33.30 -3.88
C ASP A 295 -24.68 33.41 -5.12
N GLY A 296 -25.53 32.41 -5.38
CA GLY A 296 -26.54 32.41 -6.46
C GLY A 296 -26.10 31.80 -7.79
N ASP A 297 -24.89 31.24 -7.90
CA ASP A 297 -24.43 30.53 -9.10
C ASP A 297 -24.85 29.06 -9.08
N LEU A 298 -25.99 28.78 -9.74
CA LEU A 298 -26.55 27.43 -9.88
C LEU A 298 -25.98 26.65 -11.08
N SER A 299 -25.09 27.25 -11.87
CA SER A 299 -24.51 26.58 -13.05
C SER A 299 -23.30 25.69 -12.73
N SER A 300 -22.97 25.53 -11.45
CA SER A 300 -21.74 24.89 -11.01
C SER A 300 -21.88 23.36 -10.95
N ASP A 301 -21.14 22.65 -11.80
CA ASP A 301 -21.01 21.19 -11.74
C ASP A 301 -19.69 20.79 -11.04
N LEU A 302 -19.77 19.85 -10.11
CA LEU A 302 -18.60 19.21 -9.52
C LEU A 302 -18.24 17.96 -10.31
N VAL A 303 -17.02 17.91 -10.84
CA VAL A 303 -16.48 16.65 -11.35
C VAL A 303 -16.40 15.66 -10.18
N VAL A 304 -17.03 14.49 -10.29
CA VAL A 304 -17.02 13.49 -9.23
C VAL A 304 -15.64 12.83 -9.20
N PHE A 305 -14.89 13.06 -8.13
CA PHE A 305 -13.47 12.69 -8.03
C PHE A 305 -13.21 11.42 -7.21
N ASP A 306 -14.17 10.97 -6.38
CA ASP A 306 -13.95 9.87 -5.44
C ASP A 306 -15.00 8.75 -5.56
N GLY A 307 -14.60 7.49 -5.39
CA GLY A 307 -15.50 6.33 -5.29
C GLY A 307 -15.94 6.05 -3.85
N THR A 308 -15.77 7.02 -2.95
CA THR A 308 -16.15 6.95 -1.53
C THR A 308 -17.38 7.80 -1.26
N GLU A 309 -17.73 7.90 0.02
CA GLU A 309 -18.75 8.79 0.54
C GLU A 309 -18.54 10.25 0.07
N LEU A 310 -17.29 10.68 -0.13
CA LEU A 310 -17.00 12.03 -0.67
C LEU A 310 -17.46 12.23 -2.11
N GLY A 311 -17.43 11.17 -2.92
CA GLY A 311 -17.97 11.23 -4.28
C GLY A 311 -19.48 11.04 -4.34
N GLU A 312 -20.05 10.32 -3.37
CA GLU A 312 -21.51 10.33 -3.15
C GLU A 312 -22.00 11.72 -2.77
N LEU A 313 -21.28 12.42 -1.89
CA LEU A 313 -21.56 13.82 -1.56
C LEU A 313 -21.44 14.74 -2.78
N GLN A 314 -20.44 14.54 -3.64
CA GLN A 314 -20.31 15.32 -4.89
C GLN A 314 -21.45 15.05 -5.86
N ARG A 315 -21.85 13.78 -6.04
CA ARG A 315 -23.02 13.41 -6.85
C ARG A 315 -24.31 14.00 -6.28
N GLY A 316 -24.48 13.93 -4.97
CA GLY A 316 -25.61 14.53 -4.26
C GLY A 316 -25.66 16.04 -4.50
N PHE A 317 -24.51 16.73 -4.42
CA PHE A 317 -24.42 18.15 -4.76
C PHE A 317 -24.90 18.43 -6.18
N ASN A 318 -24.38 17.74 -7.20
CA ASN A 318 -24.78 17.96 -8.60
C ASN A 318 -26.26 17.65 -8.88
N SER A 319 -26.91 16.84 -8.05
CA SER A 319 -28.35 16.59 -8.18
C SER A 319 -29.24 17.66 -7.54
N MET A 320 -28.66 18.56 -6.72
CA MET A 320 -29.38 19.63 -6.04
C MET A 320 -29.36 20.97 -6.80
N VAL A 321 -28.37 21.17 -7.67
CA VAL A 321 -28.19 22.38 -8.50
C VAL A 321 -28.70 22.11 -9.90
#